data_AF-A0A4R5C3J7-F1
#
_entry.id   AF-A0A4R5C3J7-F1
#
_cell.length_a   1.000
_cell.length_b   1.000
_cell.length_c   1.000
_cell.angle_alpha   90.00
_cell.angle_beta   90.00
_cell.angle_gamma   90.00
#
_symmetry.space_group_name_H-M   'P 1'
#
loop_
_entity.id
_entity.type
_entity.pdbx_description
1 polymer ?
#
loop_
_entity_poly.entity_id
_entity_poly.type
_entity_poly.pdbx_seq_one_letter_code
_entity_poly.pdbx_strand_id
1 'polypeptide(L)'
;MVSLAELWRSHGIHPDAVVGHSQGEIAAACVAGALSLDDGARVVALRSRTLEALAGQGGMISIALPAHQLNDHLTSGELSIATINGPNSTVVSGTIPALSTLADQLTEQDIRVRWIPV
;
A
#
# COMPACT_ATOMS: atom_id res chain seq x y z
N MET A 1 5.42 11.08 -9.44
CA MET A 1 4.14 10.69 -10.08
C MET A 1 3.54 11.86 -10.83
N VAL A 2 3.19 12.98 -10.17
CA VAL A 2 2.61 14.16 -10.84
C VAL A 2 3.51 14.71 -11.97
N SER A 3 4.79 14.98 -11.71
CA SER A 3 5.70 15.53 -12.74
C SER A 3 5.92 14.58 -13.93
N LEU A 4 5.86 13.25 -13.70
CA LEU A 4 5.96 12.28 -14.80
C LEU A 4 4.68 12.27 -15.64
N ALA A 5 3.51 12.45 -15.03
CA ALA A 5 2.26 12.61 -15.77
C ALA A 5 2.28 13.89 -16.63
N GLU A 6 2.84 14.98 -16.12
CA GLU A 6 3.04 16.20 -16.91
C GLU A 6 4.04 16.01 -18.06
N LEU A 7 5.09 15.21 -17.86
CA LEU A 7 5.97 14.80 -18.96
C LEU A 7 5.22 14.01 -20.03
N TRP A 8 4.38 13.04 -19.65
CA TRP A 8 3.56 12.32 -20.63
C TRP A 8 2.62 13.26 -21.41
N ARG A 9 2.01 14.23 -20.72
CA ARG A 9 1.15 15.25 -21.34
C ARG A 9 1.92 16.15 -22.31
N SER A 10 3.17 16.51 -22.00
CA SER A 10 3.99 17.30 -22.93
C SER A 10 4.32 16.55 -24.21
N HIS A 11 4.25 15.21 -24.19
CA HIS A 11 4.33 14.33 -25.36
C HIS A 11 2.95 14.02 -25.99
N GLY A 12 1.89 14.74 -25.61
CA GLY A 12 0.54 14.57 -26.16
C GLY A 12 -0.22 13.34 -25.64
N ILE A 13 0.28 12.68 -24.60
CA ILE A 13 -0.38 11.52 -23.99
C ILE A 13 -1.23 11.99 -22.82
N HIS A 14 -2.55 11.87 -22.99
CA HIS A 14 -3.54 12.25 -21.99
C HIS A 14 -4.23 11.01 -21.43
N PRO A 15 -4.34 10.86 -20.10
CA PRO A 15 -5.02 9.72 -19.51
C PRO A 15 -6.54 9.86 -19.62
N ASP A 16 -7.23 8.84 -20.13
CA ASP A 16 -8.70 8.72 -20.06
C ASP A 16 -9.18 8.36 -18.64
N ALA A 17 -8.32 7.68 -17.87
CA ALA A 17 -8.55 7.32 -16.48
C ALA A 17 -7.23 7.30 -15.70
N VAL A 18 -7.33 7.46 -14.38
CA VAL A 18 -6.20 7.35 -13.45
C VAL A 18 -6.57 6.43 -12.29
N VAL A 19 -5.59 5.68 -11.81
CA VAL A 19 -5.70 4.85 -10.61
C VAL A 19 -4.47 5.10 -9.76
N GLY A 20 -4.66 5.29 -8.46
CA GLY A 20 -3.59 5.39 -7.50
C GLY A 20 -3.63 4.23 -6.52
N HIS A 21 -2.49 3.91 -5.92
CA HIS A 21 -2.39 2.89 -4.88
C HIS A 21 -1.91 3.54 -3.59
N SER A 22 -2.72 3.48 -2.52
CA SER A 22 -2.41 4.13 -1.24
C SER A 22 -2.04 5.61 -1.45
N GLN A 23 -0.85 6.08 -1.04
CA GLN A 23 -0.44 7.47 -1.27
C GLN A 23 -0.43 7.89 -2.75
N GLY A 24 -0.36 6.94 -3.68
CA GLY A 24 -0.46 7.19 -5.12
C GLY A 24 -1.80 7.80 -5.53
N GLU A 25 -2.88 7.60 -4.76
CA GLU A 25 -4.18 8.22 -5.02
C GLU A 25 -4.13 9.74 -4.91
N ILE A 26 -3.27 10.29 -4.05
CA ILE A 26 -3.08 11.74 -3.95
C ILE A 26 -2.54 12.29 -5.28
N ALA A 27 -1.55 11.60 -5.87
CA ALA A 27 -1.01 11.99 -7.17
C ALA A 27 -2.03 11.77 -8.29
N ALA A 28 -2.80 10.68 -8.26
CA ALA A 28 -3.87 10.43 -9.23
C ALA A 28 -4.94 11.52 -9.17
N ALA A 29 -5.35 11.94 -7.98
CA ALA A 29 -6.31 13.03 -7.77
C ALA A 29 -5.78 14.37 -8.32
N CYS A 30 -4.50 14.68 -8.13
CA CYS A 30 -3.88 15.85 -8.76
C CYS A 30 -3.89 15.75 -10.29
N VAL A 31 -3.52 14.60 -10.85
CA VAL A 31 -3.47 14.40 -12.31
C VAL A 31 -4.87 14.48 -12.92
N ALA A 32 -5.89 13.94 -12.25
CA ALA A 32 -7.30 14.05 -12.68
C ALA A 32 -7.88 15.46 -12.50
N GLY A 33 -7.18 16.39 -11.83
CA GLY A 33 -7.69 17.72 -11.50
C GLY A 33 -8.69 17.76 -10.35
N ALA A 34 -8.88 16.66 -9.62
CA ALA A 34 -9.73 16.60 -8.43
C ALA A 34 -9.10 17.31 -7.22
N LEU A 35 -7.76 17.39 -7.19
CA LEU A 35 -7.01 18.21 -6.24
C LEU A 35 -6.13 19.20 -6.99
N SER A 36 -6.00 20.42 -6.46
CA SER A 36 -4.95 21.34 -6.88
C SER A 36 -3.57 20.76 -6.52
N LEU A 37 -2.51 21.24 -7.17
CA LEU A 37 -1.14 20.82 -6.83
C LEU A 37 -0.80 21.18 -5.37
N ASP A 38 -1.21 22.36 -4.92
CA ASP A 38 -0.97 22.85 -3.56
C ASP A 38 -1.71 21.99 -2.51
N ASP A 39 -2.96 21.62 -2.77
CA ASP A 39 -3.71 20.77 -1.85
C ASP A 39 -3.19 19.33 -1.84
N GLY A 40 -2.82 18.78 -3.00
CA GLY A 40 -2.13 17.49 -3.07
C GLY A 40 -0.83 17.49 -2.27
N ALA A 41 -0.03 18.55 -2.39
CA ALA A 41 1.20 18.74 -1.62
C ALA A 41 0.93 18.83 -0.11
N ARG A 42 -0.12 19.55 0.30
CA ARG A 42 -0.54 19.63 1.71
C ARG A 42 -0.97 18.26 2.25
N VAL A 43 -1.80 17.53 1.52
CA VAL A 43 -2.31 16.21 1.93
C VAL A 43 -1.16 15.22 2.10
N VAL A 44 -0.26 15.10 1.11
CA VAL A 44 0.86 14.16 1.22
C VAL A 44 1.81 14.54 2.36
N ALA A 45 2.12 15.82 2.53
CA ALA A 45 3.03 16.27 3.58
C ALA A 45 2.45 16.07 4.98
N LEU A 46 1.16 16.38 5.19
CA LEU A 46 0.47 16.16 6.47
C LEU A 46 0.37 14.67 6.78
N ARG A 47 -0.04 13.86 5.81
CA ARG A 47 -0.16 12.40 5.97
C ARG A 47 1.19 11.78 6.34
N SER A 48 2.28 12.15 5.67
CA SER A 48 3.61 11.64 5.99
C SER A 48 4.01 11.97 7.43
N ARG A 49 3.80 13.21 7.88
CA ARG A 49 4.10 13.60 9.27
C ARG A 49 3.26 12.84 10.30
N THR A 50 1.99 12.57 10.00
CA THR A 50 1.14 11.78 10.90
C THR A 50 1.63 10.33 10.98
N LEU A 51 2.07 9.75 9.86
CA LEU A 51 2.57 8.37 9.82
C LEU A 51 3.93 8.21 10.51
N GLU A 52 4.76 9.25 10.59
CA GLU A 52 6.02 9.22 11.35
C GLU A 52 5.79 8.80 12.81
N ALA A 53 4.67 9.19 13.41
CA ALA A 53 4.32 8.80 14.78
C ALA A 53 4.05 7.29 14.94
N LEU A 54 3.85 6.56 13.85
CA LEU A 54 3.64 5.10 13.82
C LEU A 54 4.91 4.33 13.46
N ALA A 55 6.00 5.02 13.11
CA ALA A 55 7.24 4.38 12.69
C ALA A 55 7.77 3.41 13.78
N GLY A 56 8.07 2.18 13.36
CA GLY A 56 8.56 1.13 14.25
C GLY A 56 7.50 0.46 15.14
N GLN A 57 6.23 0.89 15.09
CA GLN A 57 5.14 0.29 15.89
C GLN A 57 4.44 -0.87 15.17
N GLY A 58 4.70 -1.05 13.88
CA GLY A 58 4.14 -2.12 13.07
C GLY A 58 4.93 -2.32 11.78
N GLY A 59 4.47 -3.23 10.95
CA GLY A 59 5.11 -3.54 9.67
C GLY A 59 4.13 -4.01 8.63
N MET A 60 4.66 -4.45 7.49
CA MET A 60 3.91 -5.08 6.43
C MET A 60 4.67 -6.23 5.78
N ILE A 61 3.95 -7.29 5.40
CA ILE A 61 4.48 -8.41 4.62
C ILE A 61 3.64 -8.61 3.35
N SER A 62 4.32 -8.89 2.25
CA SER A 62 3.72 -9.31 0.99
C SER A 62 3.68 -10.84 0.95
N ILE A 63 2.51 -11.41 0.70
CA ILE A 63 2.26 -12.85 0.71
C ILE A 63 1.75 -13.28 -0.67
N ALA A 64 2.27 -14.38 -1.19
CA ALA A 64 1.87 -14.96 -2.47
C ALA A 64 0.58 -15.82 -2.37
N LEU A 65 -0.45 -15.30 -1.70
CA LEU A 65 -1.75 -15.95 -1.53
C LEU A 65 -2.92 -15.02 -1.89
N PRO A 66 -4.07 -15.60 -2.27
CA PRO A 66 -5.35 -14.90 -2.28
C PRO A 66 -5.76 -14.41 -0.90
N ALA A 67 -6.39 -13.24 -0.85
CA ALA A 67 -6.82 -12.62 0.41
C ALA A 67 -7.76 -13.50 1.24
N HIS A 68 -8.68 -14.24 0.61
CA HIS A 68 -9.64 -15.09 1.30
C HIS A 68 -8.99 -16.25 2.08
N GLN A 69 -7.78 -16.67 1.69
CA GLN A 69 -7.04 -17.73 2.39
C GLN A 69 -6.32 -17.22 3.64
N LEU A 70 -6.28 -15.90 3.85
CA LEU A 70 -5.66 -15.28 5.02
C LEU A 70 -6.68 -15.01 6.13
N ASN A 71 -7.99 -15.15 5.88
CA ASN A 71 -9.05 -14.75 6.80
C ASN A 71 -8.89 -15.35 8.21
N ASP A 72 -8.52 -16.63 8.31
CA ASP A 72 -8.36 -17.32 9.59
C ASP A 72 -7.24 -16.69 10.46
N HIS A 73 -6.22 -16.13 9.82
CA HIS A 73 -5.10 -15.46 10.48
C HIS A 73 -5.43 -14.03 10.95
N LEU A 74 -6.54 -13.44 10.51
CA LEU A 74 -6.91 -12.04 10.80
C LEU A 74 -7.87 -11.90 11.98
N THR A 75 -8.24 -13.01 12.62
CA THR A 75 -9.31 -13.07 13.64
C THR A 75 -8.96 -12.37 14.96
N SER A 76 -7.68 -12.21 15.30
CA SER A 76 -7.24 -11.57 16.55
C SER A 76 -7.31 -10.03 16.52
N GLY A 77 -7.47 -9.41 15.35
CA GLY A 77 -7.47 -7.96 15.17
C GLY A 77 -6.08 -7.29 15.17
N GLU A 78 -5.01 -8.05 15.39
CA GLU A 78 -3.62 -7.54 15.35
C GLU A 78 -3.06 -7.43 13.92
N LEU A 79 -3.69 -8.13 12.99
CA LEU A 79 -3.37 -8.15 11.57
C LEU A 79 -4.55 -7.64 10.75
N SER A 80 -4.26 -7.03 9.62
CA SER A 80 -5.26 -6.56 8.67
C SER A 80 -4.73 -6.68 7.24
N ILE A 81 -5.60 -7.03 6.29
CA ILE A 81 -5.25 -6.93 4.87
C ILE A 81 -5.07 -5.45 4.55
N ALA A 82 -3.84 -5.06 4.24
CA ALA A 82 -3.49 -3.71 3.83
C ALA A 82 -3.82 -3.48 2.35
N THR A 83 -3.59 -4.48 1.50
CA THR A 83 -3.90 -4.39 0.07
C THR A 83 -4.04 -5.75 -0.59
N ILE A 84 -4.92 -5.84 -1.58
CA ILE A 84 -5.04 -6.98 -2.51
C ILE A 84 -4.50 -6.50 -3.86
N ASN A 85 -3.24 -6.83 -4.15
CA ASN A 85 -2.56 -6.40 -5.39
C ASN A 85 -2.91 -7.30 -6.60
N GLY A 86 -3.48 -8.47 -6.34
CA GLY A 86 -3.90 -9.41 -7.37
C GLY A 86 -4.46 -10.70 -6.79
N PRO A 87 -4.88 -11.65 -7.63
CA PRO A 87 -5.52 -12.88 -7.18
C PRO A 87 -4.63 -13.73 -6.26
N ASN A 88 -3.31 -13.67 -6.43
CA ASN A 88 -2.32 -14.39 -5.60
C ASN A 88 -1.28 -13.43 -4.99
N SER A 89 -1.67 -12.18 -4.68
CA SER A 89 -0.77 -11.21 -4.07
C SER A 89 -1.51 -10.32 -3.09
N THR A 90 -1.26 -10.55 -1.81
CA THR A 90 -1.90 -9.84 -0.71
C THR A 90 -0.84 -9.26 0.22
N VAL A 91 -1.03 -8.03 0.66
CA VAL A 91 -0.22 -7.39 1.70
C VAL A 91 -1.00 -7.37 3.00
N VAL A 92 -0.36 -7.83 4.07
CA VAL A 92 -0.89 -7.77 5.44
C VAL A 92 -0.07 -6.77 6.24
N SER A 93 -0.74 -5.92 7.01
CA SER A 93 -0.16 -5.00 7.98
C SER A 93 -0.55 -5.38 9.40
N GLY A 94 0.29 -5.06 10.37
CA GLY A 94 -0.03 -5.31 11.77
C GLY A 94 1.16 -5.13 12.69
N THR A 95 1.06 -5.68 13.90
CA THR A 95 2.15 -5.68 14.87
C THR A 95 3.30 -6.57 14.39
N ILE A 96 4.54 -6.20 14.72
CA ILE A 96 5.73 -6.98 14.33
C ILE A 96 5.65 -8.44 14.83
N PRO A 97 5.27 -8.73 16.09
CA PRO A 97 5.17 -10.12 16.56
C PRO A 97 4.15 -10.95 15.77
N ALA A 98 2.95 -10.42 15.52
CA ALA A 98 1.91 -11.13 14.79
C ALA A 98 2.33 -11.38 13.32
N LEU A 99 2.98 -10.41 12.69
CA LEU A 99 3.50 -10.54 11.33
C LEU A 99 4.61 -11.60 11.25
N SER A 100 5.52 -11.63 12.22
CA SER A 100 6.57 -12.65 12.28
C SER A 100 5.98 -14.05 12.43
N THR A 101 5.04 -14.25 13.36
CA THR A 101 4.36 -15.55 13.52
C THR A 101 3.66 -15.99 12.23
N LEU A 102 2.95 -15.09 11.56
CA LEU A 102 2.32 -15.41 10.27
C LEU A 102 3.35 -15.73 9.19
N ALA A 103 4.43 -14.96 9.10
CA ALA A 103 5.49 -15.17 8.12
C ALA A 103 6.16 -16.54 8.29
N ASP A 104 6.45 -16.94 9.54
CA ASP A 104 7.05 -18.23 9.86
C ASP A 104 6.11 -19.38 9.47
N GLN A 105 4.84 -19.32 9.88
CA GLN A 105 3.82 -20.33 9.55
C GLN A 105 3.66 -20.53 8.04
N LEU A 106 3.61 -19.44 7.27
CA LEU A 106 3.46 -19.51 5.82
C LEU A 106 4.73 -20.02 5.15
N THR A 107 5.91 -19.63 5.65
CA THR A 107 7.18 -20.11 5.10
C THR A 107 7.38 -21.61 5.35
N GLU A 108 6.94 -22.13 6.51
CA GLU A 108 6.91 -23.58 6.80
C GLU A 108 6.02 -24.36 5.83
N GLN A 109 5.04 -23.69 5.22
CA GLN A 109 4.15 -24.25 4.20
C GLN A 109 4.64 -24.00 2.75
N ASP A 110 5.91 -23.59 2.58
CA ASP A 110 6.51 -23.21 1.29
C ASP A 110 5.80 -22.04 0.58
N ILE A 111 5.07 -21.20 1.34
CA ILE A 111 4.38 -20.02 0.81
C ILE A 111 5.33 -18.82 0.86
N ARG A 112 5.47 -18.14 -0.28
CA ARG A 112 6.39 -17.00 -0.39
C ARG A 112 5.88 -15.79 0.40
N VAL A 113 6.69 -15.36 1.36
CA VAL A 113 6.48 -14.13 2.14
C VAL A 113 7.67 -13.19 1.95
N ARG A 114 7.41 -11.87 1.84
CA ARG A 114 8.46 -10.84 1.76
C ARG A 114 8.10 -9.65 2.65
N TRP A 115 9.00 -9.31 3.57
CA TRP A 115 8.91 -8.08 4.34
C TRP A 115 8.99 -6.84 3.44
N ILE A 116 8.12 -5.86 3.70
CA ILE A 116 8.15 -4.57 3.01
C ILE A 116 8.93 -3.60 3.90
N PRO A 117 10.01 -2.96 3.39
CA PRO A 117 10.74 -1.96 4.15
C PRO A 117 9.89 -0.68 4.20
N VAL A 118 9.18 -0.49 5.31
CA VAL A 118 8.28 0.64 5.56
C VAL A 118 8.64 1.42 6.81
#